data_AF-A0A1J5PS58-F1
#
_entry.id   AF-A0A1J5PS58-F1
#
_cell.length_a   1.000
_cell.length_b   1.000
_cell.length_c   1.000
_cell.angle_alpha   90.00
_cell.angle_beta   90.00
_cell.angle_gamma   90.00
#
_symmetry.space_group_name_H-M   'P 1'
#
loop_
_entity.id
_entity.type
_entity.pdbx_description
1 polymer ?
#
loop_
_entity_poly.entity_id
_entity_poly.type
_entity_poly.pdbx_seq_one_letter_code
_entity_poly.pdbx_strand_id
1 'polypeptide(L)'
;MWLLRRPAVTARLETDFLRPVPVGSILNITAEVTGVANRKVYSKAEGRIDDGPPVVRAEALFVIVPMAHFLNAGAPEQLEYVRANPHLHASVDPDFEVNP
;
A
#
# COMPACT_ATOMS: atom_id res chain seq x y z
N MET A 1 3.15 3.75 -0.38
CA MET A 1 2.13 4.30 -1.32
C MET A 1 2.12 5.84 -1.38
N TRP A 2 2.92 6.54 -0.56
CA TRP A 2 3.10 8.00 -0.65
C TRP A 2 3.75 8.47 -1.97
N LEU A 3 4.62 7.65 -2.57
CA LEU A 3 5.36 8.01 -3.80
C LEU A 3 4.45 8.38 -5.00
N LEU A 4 3.26 7.80 -5.08
CA LEU A 4 2.35 7.99 -6.23
C LEU A 4 1.20 8.96 -5.96
N ARG A 5 1.06 9.45 -4.70
CA ARG A 5 -0.01 10.35 -4.22
C ARG A 5 -1.41 9.98 -4.75
N ARG A 6 -1.69 8.68 -4.84
CA ARG A 6 -2.95 8.14 -5.36
C ARG A 6 -3.38 6.95 -4.50
N PRO A 7 -4.68 6.84 -4.16
CA PRO A 7 -5.18 5.68 -3.46
C PRO A 7 -4.95 4.43 -4.32
N ALA A 8 -4.41 3.37 -3.74
CA ALA A 8 -4.29 2.08 -4.37
C ALA A 8 -4.57 0.96 -3.36
N VAL A 9 -5.04 -0.17 -3.86
CA VAL A 9 -5.33 -1.36 -3.07
C VAL A 9 -4.48 -2.53 -3.55
N THR A 10 -4.14 -3.44 -2.65
CA THR A 10 -3.40 -4.66 -2.99
C THR A 10 -4.27 -5.55 -3.85
N ALA A 11 -3.83 -5.83 -5.08
CA ALA A 11 -4.50 -6.77 -5.98
C ALA A 11 -3.82 -8.15 -5.98
N ARG A 12 -2.50 -8.18 -5.81
CA ARG A 12 -1.73 -9.42 -5.61
C ARG A 12 -0.56 -9.12 -4.67
N LEU A 13 -0.29 -10.05 -3.77
CA LEU A 13 0.90 -10.09 -2.94
C LEU A 13 1.44 -11.51 -2.98
N GLU A 14 2.71 -11.64 -3.33
CA GLU A 14 3.45 -12.88 -3.38
C GLU A 14 4.69 -12.74 -2.51
N THR A 15 4.97 -13.77 -1.72
CA THR A 15 6.05 -13.73 -0.73
C THR A 15 6.79 -15.05 -0.71
N ASP A 16 8.10 -14.99 -0.89
CA ASP A 16 9.01 -16.10 -0.74
C ASP A 16 9.68 -16.06 0.65
N PHE A 17 9.46 -17.12 1.44
CA PHE A 17 10.13 -17.31 2.72
C PHE A 17 11.43 -18.08 2.51
N LEU A 18 12.53 -17.35 2.34
CA LEU A 18 13.83 -17.93 2.02
C LEU A 18 14.47 -18.63 3.22
N ARG A 19 14.22 -18.11 4.43
CA ARG A 19 14.73 -18.64 5.71
C ARG A 19 13.72 -18.37 6.83
N PRO A 20 13.70 -19.18 7.90
CA PRO A 20 12.88 -18.90 9.09
C PRO A 20 13.21 -17.53 9.70
N VAL A 21 12.18 -16.80 10.10
CA VAL A 21 12.30 -15.53 10.85
C VAL A 21 11.97 -15.82 12.32
N PRO A 22 12.94 -15.73 13.25
CA PRO A 22 12.67 -15.99 14.66
C PRO A 22 11.65 -15.01 15.24
N VAL A 23 10.71 -15.53 16.02
CA VAL A 23 9.74 -14.69 16.75
C VAL A 23 10.49 -13.78 17.72
N GLY A 24 10.11 -12.50 17.75
CA GLY A 24 10.76 -11.48 18.57
C GLY A 24 11.96 -10.79 17.92
N SER A 25 12.39 -11.22 16.72
CA SER A 25 13.39 -10.48 15.93
C SER A 25 12.78 -9.27 15.22
N ILE A 26 13.62 -8.28 14.90
CA ILE A 26 13.24 -7.14 14.07
C ILE A 26 13.53 -7.49 12.61
N LEU A 27 12.50 -7.45 11.76
CA LEU A 27 12.61 -7.64 10.32
C LEU A 27 12.56 -6.28 9.62
N ASN A 28 13.70 -5.83 9.10
CA ASN A 28 13.81 -4.62 8.30
C ASN A 28 13.35 -4.90 6.87
N ILE A 29 12.24 -4.30 6.45
CA ILE A 29 11.68 -4.47 5.09
C ILE A 29 11.95 -3.21 4.28
N THR A 30 12.66 -3.38 3.16
CA THR A 30 12.83 -2.33 2.15
C THR A 30 11.99 -2.68 0.93
N ALA A 31 11.18 -1.74 0.46
CA ALA A 31 10.34 -1.92 -0.73
C ALA A 31 10.57 -0.79 -1.73
N GLU A 32 10.45 -1.13 -3.02
CA GLU A 32 10.54 -0.16 -4.11
C GLU A 32 9.46 -0.39 -5.16
N VAL A 33 9.04 0.70 -5.81
CA VAL A 33 8.17 0.65 -7.00
C VAL A 33 9.04 0.34 -8.19
N THR A 34 8.79 -0.79 -8.86
CA THR A 34 9.56 -1.22 -10.03
C THR A 34 8.95 -0.73 -11.34
N GLY A 35 7.67 -0.33 -11.33
CA GLY A 35 7.03 0.24 -12.51
C GLY A 35 5.56 0.60 -12.30
N VAL A 36 5.04 1.41 -13.21
CA VAL A 36 3.62 1.79 -13.26
C VAL A 36 3.11 1.62 -14.68
N ALA A 37 1.99 0.91 -14.84
CA ALA A 37 1.32 0.72 -16.12
C ALA A 37 -0.18 0.98 -15.97
N ASN A 38 -0.67 2.10 -16.52
CA ASN A 38 -2.04 2.58 -16.29
C ASN A 38 -2.34 2.73 -14.79
N ARG A 39 -3.30 1.94 -14.28
CA ARG A 39 -3.67 1.89 -12.86
C ARG A 39 -2.87 0.84 -12.06
N LYS A 40 -1.98 0.08 -12.71
CA LYS A 40 -1.19 -0.97 -12.07
C LYS A 40 0.11 -0.39 -11.55
N VAL A 41 0.43 -0.68 -10.29
CA VAL A 41 1.67 -0.29 -9.63
C VAL A 41 2.36 -1.57 -9.20
N TYR A 42 3.53 -1.81 -9.78
CA TYR A 42 4.35 -2.97 -9.49
C TYR A 42 5.40 -2.58 -8.45
N SER A 43 5.58 -3.42 -7.46
CA SER A 43 6.57 -3.22 -6.41
C SER A 43 7.21 -4.53 -6.00
N LYS A 44 8.43 -4.45 -5.51
CA LYS A 44 9.11 -5.56 -4.86
C LYS A 44 9.64 -5.13 -3.50
N ALA A 45 9.88 -6.09 -2.63
CA ALA A 45 10.45 -5.85 -1.31
C ALA A 45 11.41 -6.96 -0.90
N GLU A 46 12.39 -6.61 -0.08
CA GLU A 46 13.26 -7.56 0.62
C GLU A 46 13.18 -7.32 2.13
N GLY A 47 13.05 -8.40 2.90
CA GLY A 47 13.11 -8.39 4.37
C GLY A 47 14.43 -8.98 4.88
N ARG A 48 15.10 -8.27 5.80
CA ARG A 48 16.39 -8.65 6.39
C ARG A 48 16.33 -8.56 7.90
N ILE A 49 17.01 -9.47 8.59
CA ILE A 49 17.31 -9.33 10.02
C ILE A 49 18.70 -8.70 10.11
N ASP A 50 18.80 -7.59 10.84
CA ASP A 50 20.00 -6.74 10.88
C ASP A 50 20.48 -6.40 9.44
N ASP A 51 21.79 -6.37 9.20
CA ASP A 51 22.40 -6.18 7.87
C ASP A 51 22.63 -7.52 7.13
N GLY A 52 21.90 -8.56 7.52
CA GLY A 52 22.02 -9.90 6.95
C GLY A 52 21.48 -10.05 5.51
N PRO A 53 21.62 -11.25 4.91
CA PRO A 53 21.00 -11.55 3.62
C PRO A 53 19.47 -11.52 3.71
N PRO A 54 18.74 -11.36 2.58
CA PRO A 54 17.29 -11.42 2.59
C PRO A 54 16.79 -12.75 3.13
N VAL A 55 15.89 -12.69 4.11
CA VAL A 55 15.18 -13.86 4.66
C VAL A 55 13.77 -13.98 4.07
N VAL A 56 13.24 -12.88 3.54
CA VAL A 56 11.97 -12.83 2.82
C VAL A 56 12.14 -11.97 1.57
N ARG A 57 11.50 -12.37 0.47
CA ARG A 57 11.29 -11.52 -0.71
C ARG A 57 9.81 -11.42 -1.00
N ALA A 58 9.37 -10.28 -1.52
CA ALA A 58 7.99 -10.12 -1.93
C ALA A 58 7.88 -9.37 -3.26
N GLU A 59 6.87 -9.74 -4.03
CA GLU A 59 6.39 -8.98 -5.17
C GLU A 59 4.92 -8.64 -4.97
N ALA A 60 4.53 -7.42 -5.32
CA ALA A 60 3.17 -6.98 -5.19
C ALA A 60 2.71 -6.19 -6.42
N LEU A 61 1.43 -6.36 -6.72
CA LEU A 61 0.67 -5.53 -7.64
C LEU A 61 -0.38 -4.77 -6.84
N PHE A 62 -0.28 -3.45 -6.89
CA PHE A 62 -1.32 -2.55 -6.39
C PHE A 62 -2.12 -1.99 -7.57
N VAL A 63 -3.41 -1.74 -7.36
CA VAL A 63 -4.29 -1.10 -8.34
C VAL A 63 -4.77 0.23 -7.79
N ILE A 64 -4.50 1.29 -8.53
CA ILE A 64 -4.97 2.64 -8.24
C ILE A 64 -6.50 2.69 -8.41
N VAL A 65 -7.17 3.17 -7.38
CA VAL A 65 -8.63 3.27 -7.30
C VAL A 65 -9.04 4.70 -6.95
N PRO A 66 -10.22 5.17 -7.41
CA PRO A 66 -10.75 6.45 -6.97
C PRO A 66 -11.12 6.38 -5.48
N MET A 67 -11.17 7.53 -4.79
CA MET A 67 -11.56 7.60 -3.37
C MET A 67 -12.91 6.94 -3.09
N ALA A 68 -13.86 7.04 -4.03
CA ALA A 68 -15.17 6.40 -3.96
C ALA A 68 -15.13 4.88 -3.70
N HIS A 69 -14.02 4.22 -4.01
CA HIS A 69 -13.80 2.81 -3.69
C HIS A 69 -13.89 2.53 -2.17
N PHE A 70 -13.34 3.43 -1.35
CA PHE A 70 -13.32 3.28 0.10
C PHE A 70 -14.64 3.72 0.76
N LEU A 71 -15.31 4.70 0.15
CA LEU A 71 -16.55 5.28 0.69
C LEU A 71 -17.73 4.32 0.62
N ASN A 72 -17.76 3.46 -0.39
CA ASN A 72 -18.83 2.47 -0.50
C ASN A 72 -18.67 1.29 0.50
N ALA A 73 -17.50 1.18 1.15
CA ALA A 73 -17.20 0.15 2.14
C ALA A 73 -16.99 0.73 3.57
N GLY A 74 -17.08 2.05 3.74
CA GLY A 74 -16.84 2.74 5.01
C GLY A 74 -18.03 2.66 5.97
N ALA A 75 -17.75 2.94 7.25
CA ALA A 75 -18.81 3.14 8.24
C ALA A 75 -19.70 4.33 7.82
N PRO A 76 -21.00 4.36 8.18
CA PRO A 76 -21.93 5.42 7.78
C PRO A 76 -21.42 6.85 8.04
N GLU A 77 -20.67 7.03 9.12
CA GLU A 77 -20.05 8.30 9.54
C GLU A 77 -19.01 8.81 8.53
N GLN A 78 -18.26 7.91 7.88
CA GLN A 78 -17.27 8.26 6.85
C GLN A 78 -17.96 8.68 5.53
N LEU A 79 -19.17 8.16 5.25
CA LEU A 79 -19.95 8.61 4.09
C LEU A 79 -20.47 10.04 4.28
N GLU A 80 -20.92 10.40 5.48
CA GLU A 80 -21.38 11.77 5.78
C GLU A 80 -20.25 12.79 5.63
N TYR A 81 -19.06 12.46 6.15
CA TYR A 81 -17.88 13.31 6.01
C TYR A 81 -17.55 13.57 4.54
N VAL A 82 -17.62 12.56 3.67
CA VAL A 82 -17.32 12.78 2.25
C VAL A 82 -18.45 13.48 1.48
N ARG A 83 -19.71 13.24 1.84
CA ARG A 83 -20.82 14.06 1.30
C ARG A 83 -20.65 15.54 1.64
N ALA A 84 -20.17 15.85 2.83
CA ALA A 84 -19.89 17.21 3.26
C ALA A 84 -18.64 17.82 2.60
N ASN A 85 -17.76 16.99 2.02
CA ASN A 85 -16.48 17.40 1.45
C ASN A 85 -16.30 16.88 0.00
N PRO A 86 -17.01 17.46 -0.99
CA PRO A 86 -17.05 16.92 -2.35
C PRO A 86 -15.71 16.88 -3.07
N HIS A 87 -14.74 17.68 -2.62
CA HIS A 87 -13.38 17.71 -3.15
C HIS A 87 -12.61 16.40 -2.88
N LEU A 88 -13.00 15.60 -1.88
CA LEU A 88 -12.43 14.28 -1.60
C LEU A 88 -12.72 13.25 -2.70
N HIS A 89 -13.69 13.52 -3.59
CA HIS A 89 -13.92 12.70 -4.79
C HIS A 89 -12.87 12.93 -5.88
N ALA A 90 -12.10 14.03 -5.82
CA ALA A 90 -11.01 14.27 -6.75
C ALA A 90 -9.91 13.22 -6.53
N SER A 91 -9.35 12.70 -7.63
CA SER A 91 -8.40 11.58 -7.65
C SER A 91 -7.10 11.79 -6.87
N VAL A 92 -6.88 13.00 -6.34
CA VAL A 92 -5.70 13.39 -5.58
C VAL A 92 -6.20 14.34 -4.49
N ASP A 93 -6.37 13.83 -3.29
CA ASP A 93 -6.38 14.68 -2.10
C ASP A 93 -4.92 14.78 -1.61
N PRO A 94 -4.29 15.96 -1.71
CA PRO A 94 -2.91 16.18 -1.28
C PRO A 94 -2.73 16.04 0.24
N ASP A 95 -3.82 16.11 1.01
CA ASP A 95 -3.84 16.07 2.48
C ASP A 95 -4.31 14.70 3.02
N PHE A 96 -4.52 13.71 2.13
CA PHE A 96 -4.98 12.39 2.53
C PHE A 96 -3.87 11.58 3.23
N GLU A 97 -3.89 11.60 4.56
CA GLU A 97 -2.99 10.86 5.43
C GLU A 97 -3.44 9.39 5.54
N VAL A 98 -2.87 8.51 4.71
CA VAL A 98 -3.11 7.06 4.74
C VAL A 98 -2.08 6.39 5.63
N ASN A 99 -2.12 6.70 6.93
CA ASN A 99 -1.61 5.92 8.06
C ASN A 99 -1.41 6.90 9.23
N PRO A 100 -2.34 6.98 10.22
CA PRO A 100 -2.11 7.76 11.43
C PRO A 100 -0.91 7.23 12.24
#